data_AF-A0A1H6NEV3-F1
#
_entry.id   AF-A0A1H6NEV3-F1
#
_cell.length_a   1.000
_cell.length_b   1.000
_cell.length_c   1.000
_cell.angle_alpha   90.00
_cell.angle_beta   90.00
_cell.angle_gamma   90.00
#
_symmetry.space_group_name_H-M   'P 1'
#
loop_
_entity.id
_entity.type
_entity.pdbx_description
1 polymer ?
#
loop_
_entity_poly.entity_id
_entity_poly.type
_entity_poly.pdbx_seq_one_letter_code
_entity_poly.pdbx_strand_id
1 'polypeptide(L)'
;KRDVPYRDLPIHGKRVTLWVVRRRYTCRACKTTFRPQLPEMVDGFRMTLRLHEYVEKESFNHPYTFVAAQTGLDEKTVRDIFNARAEFLGRWHRFETPRILGIDELYLNKRYRCILTNIEELRDIARLLIIEGSDVNAEHNSPVKGYTPLMLAAELDEGELYSLMLEYGGKPHKTFIDPNTKTANNSWQIAAFWRSRSILALRH
;
A
#
# COMPACT_ATOMS: atom_id res chain seq x y z
N LYS A 1 -8.89 -1.35 46.25
CA LYS A 1 -8.20 -2.03 45.13
C LYS A 1 -8.37 -1.13 43.90
N ARG A 2 -7.28 -0.77 43.19
CA ARG A 2 -7.41 0.03 41.96
C ARG A 2 -7.28 -0.93 40.80
N ASP A 3 -8.43 -1.28 40.23
CA ASP A 3 -8.49 -2.09 39.02
C ASP A 3 -8.08 -1.18 37.86
N VAL A 4 -7.15 -1.66 37.05
CA VAL A 4 -6.63 -0.90 35.90
C VAL A 4 -7.25 -1.49 34.64
N PRO A 5 -7.94 -0.69 33.82
CA PRO A 5 -8.50 -1.17 32.57
C PRO A 5 -7.41 -1.28 31.50
N TYR A 6 -7.39 -2.41 30.81
CA TYR A 6 -6.59 -2.69 29.62
C TYR A 6 -7.52 -2.99 28.45
N ARG A 7 -7.29 -2.38 27.29
CA ARG A 7 -8.02 -2.69 26.06
C ARG A 7 -7.52 -4.00 25.47
N ASP A 8 -8.42 -4.70 24.81
CA ASP A 8 -8.12 -5.98 24.20
C ASP A 8 -8.83 -6.12 22.85
N LEU A 9 -8.43 -7.12 22.07
CA LEU A 9 -8.95 -7.33 20.72
C LEU A 9 -10.49 -7.45 20.73
N PRO A 10 -11.20 -6.77 19.82
CA PRO A 10 -12.66 -6.91 19.72
C PRO A 10 -13.07 -8.36 19.47
N ILE A 11 -14.13 -8.81 20.15
CA ILE A 11 -14.71 -10.14 19.98
C ILE A 11 -16.11 -9.96 19.41
N HIS A 12 -16.39 -10.59 18.26
CA HIS A 12 -17.66 -10.46 17.52
C HIS A 12 -18.08 -8.98 17.29
N GLY A 13 -17.11 -8.14 16.94
CA GLY A 13 -17.34 -6.70 16.69
C GLY A 13 -17.61 -5.86 17.96
N LYS A 14 -17.52 -6.45 19.15
CA LYS A 14 -17.69 -5.74 20.42
C LYS A 14 -16.33 -5.44 21.05
N ARG A 15 -16.19 -4.22 21.58
CA ARG A 15 -14.98 -3.77 22.30
C ARG A 15 -14.79 -4.56 23.59
N VAL A 16 -13.56 -4.95 23.88
CA VAL A 16 -13.21 -5.73 25.06
C VAL A 16 -12.27 -4.92 25.97
N THR A 17 -12.53 -4.98 27.28
CA THR A 17 -11.68 -4.38 28.31
C THR A 17 -11.41 -5.42 29.39
N LEU A 18 -10.13 -5.66 29.67
CA LEU A 18 -9.66 -6.48 30.78
C LEU A 18 -9.42 -5.59 32.00
N TRP A 19 -10.04 -5.94 33.13
CA TRP A 19 -9.81 -5.25 34.39
C TRP A 19 -8.78 -6.00 35.21
N VAL A 20 -7.58 -5.42 35.34
CA VAL A 20 -6.44 -6.09 35.97
C VAL A 20 -6.15 -5.47 37.34
N VAL A 21 -6.09 -6.31 38.36
CA VAL A 21 -5.74 -5.90 39.72
C VAL A 21 -4.22 -5.75 39.83
N ARG A 22 -3.73 -4.50 39.86
CA ARG A 22 -2.29 -4.21 39.93
C ARG A 22 -1.84 -3.96 41.37
N ARG A 23 -0.94 -4.81 41.88
CA ARG A 23 -0.29 -4.61 43.19
C ARG A 23 1.13 -4.04 43.01
N ARG A 24 1.51 -3.12 43.88
CA ARG A 24 2.89 -2.65 44.02
C ARG A 24 3.52 -3.41 45.18
N TYR A 25 4.70 -3.96 44.95
CA TYR A 25 5.48 -4.68 45.95
C TYR A 25 6.71 -3.85 46.33
N THR A 26 7.22 -4.08 47.53
CA THR A 26 8.46 -3.48 48.02
C THR A 26 9.48 -4.58 48.24
N CYS A 27 10.66 -4.45 47.63
CA CYS A 27 11.75 -5.40 47.82
C CYS A 27 12.24 -5.34 49.27
N ARG A 28 12.38 -6.50 49.93
CA ARG A 28 12.84 -6.56 51.32
C ARG A 28 14.32 -6.18 51.46
N ALA A 29 15.15 -6.49 50.47
CA ALA A 29 16.60 -6.25 50.47
C ALA A 29 16.95 -4.80 50.14
N CYS A 30 16.53 -4.27 48.99
CA CYS A 30 16.91 -2.93 48.53
C CYS A 30 15.86 -1.82 48.81
N LYS A 31 14.70 -2.17 49.38
CA LYS A 31 13.56 -1.25 49.65
C LYS A 31 12.95 -0.56 48.42
N THR A 32 13.43 -0.85 47.21
CA THR A 32 12.84 -0.36 45.97
C THR A 32 11.42 -0.93 45.79
N THR A 33 10.50 -0.09 45.32
CA THR A 33 9.15 -0.53 44.96
C THR A 33 9.08 -0.90 43.48
N PHE A 34 8.37 -1.99 43.17
CA PHE A 34 8.18 -2.44 41.80
C PHE A 34 6.75 -2.94 41.58
N ARG A 35 6.36 -3.04 40.32
CA ARG A 35 5.17 -3.76 39.89
C ARG A 35 5.63 -4.95 39.07
N PRO A 36 5.09 -6.16 39.30
CA PRO A 36 5.43 -7.32 38.47
C PRO A 36 5.11 -7.01 37.00
N GLN A 37 5.84 -7.60 36.08
CA GLN A 37 5.44 -7.51 34.67
C GLN A 37 4.13 -8.24 34.44
N LEU A 38 3.28 -7.72 33.56
CA LEU A 38 2.11 -8.45 33.09
C LEU A 38 2.48 -9.13 31.78
N PRO A 39 2.48 -10.47 31.72
CA PRO A 39 2.63 -11.17 30.45
C PRO A 39 1.58 -10.69 29.44
N GLU A 40 1.95 -10.64 28.17
CA GLU A 40 1.07 -10.31 27.03
C GLU A 40 0.41 -8.92 27.09
N MET A 41 0.94 -8.00 27.92
CA MET A 41 0.55 -6.60 27.93
C MET A 41 1.68 -5.76 27.38
N VAL A 42 1.35 -4.71 26.63
CA VAL A 42 2.38 -3.82 26.06
C VAL A 42 2.82 -2.81 27.11
N ASP A 43 4.13 -2.68 27.30
CA ASP A 43 4.70 -1.67 28.16
C ASP A 43 4.39 -0.25 27.64
N GLY A 44 4.05 0.66 28.54
CA GLY A 44 3.67 2.03 28.19
C GLY A 44 2.24 2.21 27.68
N PHE A 45 1.58 1.14 27.24
CA PHE A 45 0.18 1.17 26.80
C PHE A 45 -0.75 0.45 27.78
N ARG A 46 -2.03 0.83 27.78
CA ARG A 46 -3.08 0.10 28.49
C ARG A 46 -3.79 -0.87 27.55
N MET A 47 -3.04 -1.78 26.94
CA MET A 47 -3.60 -2.80 26.04
C MET A 47 -2.80 -4.11 26.03
N THR A 48 -3.43 -5.17 25.50
CA THR A 48 -2.78 -6.45 25.23
C THR A 48 -1.85 -6.37 24.02
N LEU A 49 -0.84 -7.24 23.99
CA LEU A 49 0.11 -7.39 22.88
C LEU A 49 -0.60 -7.73 21.57
N ARG A 50 -1.56 -8.67 21.63
CA ARG A 50 -2.37 -9.05 20.46
C ARG A 50 -3.19 -7.88 19.88
N LEU A 51 -3.70 -6.97 20.72
CA LEU A 51 -4.39 -5.77 20.22
C LEU A 51 -3.39 -4.82 19.54
N HIS A 52 -2.21 -4.64 20.14
CA HIS A 52 -1.18 -3.79 19.56
C HIS A 52 -0.74 -4.29 18.18
N GLU A 53 -0.42 -5.58 18.06
CA GLU A 53 -0.05 -6.20 16.77
C GLU A 53 -1.16 -6.11 15.72
N TYR A 54 -2.43 -6.22 16.15
CA TYR A 54 -3.57 -6.01 15.27
C TYR A 54 -3.63 -4.56 14.77
N VAL A 55 -3.51 -3.58 15.66
CA VAL A 55 -3.50 -2.15 15.29
C VAL A 55 -2.33 -1.82 14.37
N GLU A 56 -1.14 -2.37 14.64
CA GLU A 56 0.03 -2.21 13.77
C GLU A 56 -0.25 -2.67 12.34
N LYS A 57 -0.98 -3.78 12.14
CA LYS A 57 -1.31 -4.30 10.81
C LYS A 57 -2.44 -3.52 10.15
N GLU A 58 -3.52 -3.28 10.87
CA GLU A 58 -4.73 -2.66 10.32
C GLU A 58 -4.57 -1.18 10.00
N SER A 59 -3.67 -0.47 10.71
CA SER A 59 -3.43 0.95 10.46
C SER A 59 -2.78 1.25 9.10
N PHE A 60 -2.21 0.24 8.41
CA PHE A 60 -1.75 0.37 7.02
C PHE A 60 -2.89 0.24 6.01
N ASN A 61 -3.95 -0.49 6.35
CA ASN A 61 -5.05 -0.82 5.43
C ASN A 61 -6.28 0.07 5.61
N HIS A 62 -6.43 0.70 6.78
CA HIS A 62 -7.59 1.49 7.13
C HIS A 62 -7.22 2.85 7.75
N PRO A 63 -8.07 3.88 7.57
CA PRO A 63 -7.88 5.16 8.25
C PRO A 63 -7.84 5.01 9.77
N TYR A 64 -7.04 5.82 10.46
CA TYR A 64 -6.87 5.72 11.91
C TYR A 64 -8.17 5.85 12.70
N THR A 65 -9.11 6.67 12.20
CA THR A 65 -10.45 6.83 12.79
C THR A 65 -11.26 5.53 12.77
N PHE A 66 -11.14 4.74 11.71
CA PHE A 66 -11.81 3.45 11.59
C PHE A 66 -11.25 2.44 12.59
N VAL A 67 -9.92 2.29 12.63
CA VAL A 67 -9.24 1.36 13.55
C VAL A 67 -9.51 1.74 15.02
N ALA A 68 -9.47 3.04 15.34
CA ALA A 68 -9.80 3.56 16.67
C ALA A 68 -11.25 3.24 17.07
N ALA A 69 -12.21 3.45 16.16
CA ALA A 69 -13.62 3.15 16.41
C ALA A 69 -13.85 1.64 16.66
N GLN A 70 -13.20 0.78 15.87
CA GLN A 70 -13.32 -0.67 15.99
C GLN A 70 -12.71 -1.20 17.30
N THR A 71 -11.53 -0.73 17.66
CA THR A 71 -10.76 -1.21 18.83
C THR A 71 -11.14 -0.52 20.14
N GLY A 72 -11.76 0.66 20.07
CA GLY A 72 -12.04 1.48 21.24
C GLY A 72 -10.82 2.19 21.82
N LEU A 73 -9.79 2.40 21.00
CA LEU A 73 -8.62 3.22 21.27
C LEU A 73 -8.86 4.67 20.82
N ASP A 74 -8.05 5.58 21.35
CA ASP A 74 -7.98 6.95 20.83
C ASP A 74 -7.22 6.96 19.50
N GLU A 75 -7.67 7.77 18.55
CA GLU A 75 -7.03 7.88 17.21
C GLU A 75 -5.54 8.25 17.32
N LYS A 76 -5.19 9.11 18.29
CA LYS A 76 -3.80 9.42 18.59
C LYS A 76 -2.97 8.19 18.95
N THR A 77 -3.52 7.26 19.76
CA THR A 77 -2.82 6.03 20.13
C THR A 77 -2.57 5.14 18.92
N VAL A 78 -3.56 5.02 18.02
CA VAL A 78 -3.40 4.29 16.76
C VAL A 78 -2.29 4.92 15.91
N ARG A 79 -2.29 6.25 15.79
CA ARG A 79 -1.27 7.00 15.06
C ARG A 79 0.13 6.83 15.66
N ASP A 80 0.25 6.88 16.99
CA ASP A 80 1.54 6.72 17.69
C ASP A 80 2.11 5.31 17.47
N ILE A 81 1.26 4.27 17.52
CA ILE A 81 1.63 2.88 17.22
C ILE A 81 2.09 2.76 15.76
N PHE A 82 1.33 3.32 14.82
CA PHE A 82 1.70 3.33 13.40
C PHE A 82 3.05 4.01 13.17
N ASN A 83 3.26 5.21 13.73
CA ASN A 83 4.49 5.97 13.54
C ASN A 83 5.70 5.21 14.10
N ALA A 84 5.58 4.61 15.28
CA ALA A 84 6.66 3.79 15.86
C ALA A 84 7.02 2.60 14.95
N ARG A 85 5.99 1.95 14.37
CA ARG A 85 6.19 0.85 13.42
C ARG A 85 6.81 1.33 12.10
N ALA A 86 6.36 2.46 11.57
CA ALA A 86 6.88 3.07 10.34
C ALA A 86 8.34 3.48 10.50
N GLU A 87 8.72 4.09 11.63
CA GLU A 87 10.11 4.41 11.95
C GLU A 87 10.98 3.15 12.05
N PHE A 88 10.48 2.10 12.70
CA PHE A 88 11.19 0.83 12.77
C PHE A 88 11.45 0.26 11.38
N LEU A 89 10.43 0.20 10.52
CA LEU A 89 10.56 -0.27 9.14
C LEU A 89 11.50 0.61 8.31
N GLY A 90 11.42 1.93 8.49
CA GLY A 90 12.28 2.89 7.81
C GLY A 90 13.77 2.72 8.12
N ARG A 91 14.14 2.18 9.30
CA ARG A 91 15.55 1.89 9.64
C ARG A 91 16.13 0.74 8.81
N TRP A 92 15.30 -0.21 8.42
CA TRP A 92 15.73 -1.38 7.64
C TRP A 92 15.61 -1.15 6.14
N HIS A 93 14.90 -0.10 5.72
CA HIS A 93 14.75 0.23 4.32
C HIS A 93 15.95 1.05 3.83
N ARG A 94 16.80 0.43 3.01
CA ARG A 94 17.90 1.11 2.32
C ARG A 94 17.38 1.62 0.99
N PHE A 95 17.33 2.94 0.81
CA PHE A 95 17.06 3.53 -0.49
C PHE A 95 18.26 3.29 -1.40
N GLU A 96 18.12 2.38 -2.36
CA GLU A 96 19.07 2.25 -3.45
C GLU A 96 18.70 3.27 -4.53
N THR A 97 19.70 3.98 -5.07
CA THR A 97 19.44 4.91 -6.16
C THR A 97 19.10 4.11 -7.41
N PRO A 98 17.88 4.24 -7.96
CA PRO A 98 17.49 3.47 -9.12
C PRO A 98 18.28 3.94 -10.34
N ARG A 99 18.49 3.02 -11.29
CA ARG A 99 19.13 3.38 -12.57
C ARG A 99 18.23 4.29 -13.40
N ILE A 100 16.91 4.09 -13.28
CA ILE A 100 15.88 4.90 -13.95
C ILE A 100 14.89 5.41 -12.89
N LEU A 101 14.91 6.72 -12.65
CA LEU A 101 14.01 7.41 -11.73
C LEU A 101 12.86 8.07 -12.51
N GLY A 102 11.63 7.65 -12.23
CA GLY A 102 10.42 8.34 -12.67
C GLY A 102 10.13 9.54 -11.76
N ILE A 103 9.81 10.68 -12.37
CA ILE A 103 9.39 11.90 -11.66
C ILE A 103 8.03 12.29 -12.22
N ASP A 104 7.03 12.39 -11.35
CA ASP A 104 5.68 12.76 -11.72
C ASP A 104 5.04 13.67 -10.65
N GLU A 105 3.83 14.18 -10.92
CA GLU A 105 3.05 14.97 -9.97
C GLU A 105 1.66 14.40 -9.73
N LEU A 106 1.26 14.31 -8.46
CA LEU A 106 -0.13 14.07 -8.08
C LEU A 106 -0.76 15.29 -7.42
N TYR A 107 -1.96 15.64 -7.87
CA TYR A 107 -2.77 16.67 -7.25
C TYR A 107 -3.58 16.10 -6.08
N LEU A 108 -3.07 16.27 -4.87
CA LEU A 108 -3.67 15.74 -3.63
C LEU A 108 -3.88 16.85 -2.61
N ASN A 109 -5.08 16.90 -2.02
CA ASN A 109 -5.47 17.93 -1.03
C ASN A 109 -5.23 19.37 -1.53
N LYS A 110 -5.65 19.64 -2.77
CA LYS A 110 -5.54 20.93 -3.44
C LYS A 110 -4.10 21.43 -3.67
N ARG A 111 -3.12 20.53 -3.67
CA ARG A 111 -1.70 20.86 -3.94
C ARG A 111 -1.05 19.77 -4.77
N TYR A 112 -0.16 20.16 -5.68
CA TYR A 112 0.71 19.22 -6.40
C TYR A 112 1.77 18.65 -5.45
N ARG A 113 2.00 17.36 -5.57
CA ARG A 113 3.01 16.61 -4.83
C ARG A 113 3.87 15.84 -5.81
N CYS A 114 5.18 16.03 -5.74
CA CYS A 114 6.15 15.27 -6.51
C CYS A 114 6.12 13.79 -6.07
N ILE A 115 6.11 12.90 -7.05
CA ILE A 115 6.25 11.46 -6.89
C ILE A 115 7.55 11.04 -7.54
N LEU A 116 8.32 10.26 -6.79
CA LEU A 116 9.57 9.67 -7.23
C LEU A 116 9.39 8.15 -7.22
N THR A 117 9.63 7.51 -8.35
CA THR A 117 9.38 6.08 -8.50
C THR A 117 10.56 5.36 -9.15
N ASN A 118 10.92 4.19 -8.64
CA ASN A 118 11.84 3.29 -9.32
C ASN A 118 11.10 2.59 -10.46
N ILE A 119 11.43 2.93 -11.71
CA ILE A 119 10.75 2.38 -12.89
C ILE A 119 11.05 0.89 -13.07
N GLU A 120 12.25 0.44 -12.69
CA GLU A 120 12.64 -0.97 -12.85
C GLU A 120 11.83 -1.87 -11.91
N GLU A 121 11.68 -1.46 -10.64
CA GLU A 121 10.83 -2.17 -9.68
C GLU A 121 9.36 -2.20 -10.12
N LEU A 122 8.84 -1.11 -10.69
CA LEU A 122 7.48 -1.13 -11.25
C LEU A 122 7.35 -2.12 -12.40
N ARG A 123 8.35 -2.22 -13.28
CA ARG A 123 8.35 -3.22 -14.35
C ARG A 123 8.40 -4.64 -13.79
N ASP A 124 9.16 -4.89 -12.74
CA ASP A 124 9.20 -6.21 -12.07
C ASP A 124 7.85 -6.59 -11.47
N ILE A 125 7.17 -5.65 -10.81
CA ILE A 125 5.81 -5.86 -10.30
C ILE A 125 4.85 -6.14 -11.45
N ALA A 126 4.90 -5.35 -12.53
CA ALA A 126 4.04 -5.56 -13.70
C ALA A 126 4.29 -6.93 -14.36
N ARG A 127 5.55 -7.34 -14.52
CA ARG A 127 5.93 -8.67 -15.02
C ARG A 127 5.33 -9.78 -14.16
N LEU A 128 5.49 -9.69 -12.84
CA LEU A 128 4.94 -10.67 -11.90
C LEU A 128 3.43 -10.79 -12.03
N LEU A 129 2.70 -9.67 -12.08
CA LEU A 129 1.24 -9.67 -12.23
C LEU A 129 0.79 -10.36 -13.52
N ILE A 130 1.48 -10.12 -14.63
CA ILE A 130 1.19 -10.77 -15.92
C ILE A 130 1.39 -12.29 -15.81
N ILE A 131 2.52 -12.71 -15.23
CA ILE A 131 2.85 -14.14 -15.03
C ILE A 131 1.83 -14.84 -14.13
N GLU A 132 1.36 -14.18 -13.07
CA GLU A 132 0.34 -14.69 -12.15
C GLU A 132 -1.09 -14.64 -12.74
N GLY A 133 -1.24 -14.31 -14.03
CA GLY A 133 -2.51 -14.40 -14.75
C GLY A 133 -3.40 -13.15 -14.66
N SER A 134 -2.82 -11.97 -14.39
CA SER A 134 -3.57 -10.72 -14.50
C SER A 134 -4.12 -10.52 -15.93
N ASP A 135 -5.31 -9.91 -16.04
CA ASP A 135 -5.94 -9.65 -17.33
C ASP A 135 -5.21 -8.53 -18.10
N VAL A 136 -4.34 -8.92 -19.04
CA VAL A 136 -3.60 -8.02 -19.93
C VAL A 136 -4.49 -7.19 -20.87
N ASN A 137 -5.79 -7.50 -20.95
CA ASN A 137 -6.76 -6.82 -21.80
C ASN A 137 -7.79 -5.99 -21.00
N ALA A 138 -7.59 -5.85 -19.69
CA ALA A 138 -8.46 -5.10 -18.81
C ALA A 138 -8.59 -3.64 -19.28
N GLU A 139 -9.81 -3.09 -19.22
CA GLU A 139 -10.06 -1.71 -19.59
C GLU A 139 -10.07 -0.81 -18.35
N HIS A 140 -9.33 0.29 -18.39
CA HIS A 140 -9.44 1.29 -17.34
C HIS A 140 -10.60 2.26 -17.60
N ASN A 141 -11.19 2.78 -16.53
CA ASN A 141 -12.30 3.76 -16.60
C ASN A 141 -11.82 5.22 -16.60
N SER A 142 -10.54 5.47 -16.32
CA SER A 142 -9.95 6.80 -16.18
C SER A 142 -8.46 6.75 -16.60
N PRO A 143 -7.93 7.76 -17.30
CA PRO A 143 -8.59 9.01 -17.70
C PRO A 143 -9.55 8.84 -18.89
N VAL A 144 -9.34 7.82 -19.72
CA VAL A 144 -10.17 7.51 -20.89
C VAL A 144 -10.77 6.11 -20.75
N LYS A 145 -12.09 5.99 -20.89
CA LYS A 145 -12.77 4.69 -20.79
C LYS A 145 -12.38 3.79 -21.98
N GLY A 146 -12.01 2.55 -21.68
CA GLY A 146 -11.75 1.52 -22.70
C GLY A 146 -10.29 1.37 -23.12
N TYR A 147 -9.39 2.17 -22.54
CA TYR A 147 -7.96 2.02 -22.76
C TYR A 147 -7.42 0.76 -22.07
N THR A 148 -6.49 0.06 -22.71
CA THR A 148 -5.93 -1.22 -22.23
C THR A 148 -4.46 -1.08 -21.86
N PRO A 149 -3.89 -2.02 -21.06
CA PRO A 149 -2.47 -2.06 -20.74
C PRO A 149 -1.55 -1.96 -21.97
N LEU A 150 -1.88 -2.65 -23.08
CA LEU A 150 -1.13 -2.56 -24.33
C LEU A 150 -1.15 -1.16 -24.95
N MET A 151 -2.29 -0.45 -24.87
CA MET A 151 -2.39 0.93 -25.38
C MET A 151 -1.52 1.89 -24.56
N LEU A 152 -1.47 1.70 -23.23
CA LEU A 152 -0.59 2.48 -22.36
C LEU A 152 0.88 2.20 -22.65
N ALA A 153 1.26 0.92 -22.80
CA ALA A 153 2.62 0.58 -23.20
C ALA A 153 2.99 1.16 -24.57
N ALA A 154 2.04 1.16 -25.53
CA ALA A 154 2.19 1.82 -26.83
C ALA A 154 2.49 3.32 -26.72
N GLU A 155 1.78 4.03 -25.87
CA GLU A 155 1.98 5.46 -25.63
C GLU A 155 3.33 5.77 -24.97
N LEU A 156 3.78 4.94 -24.03
CA LEU A 156 5.01 5.14 -23.26
C LEU A 156 6.29 4.54 -23.91
N ASP A 157 6.15 3.91 -25.09
CA ASP A 157 7.22 3.14 -25.76
C ASP A 157 7.83 2.04 -24.86
N GLU A 158 6.99 1.38 -24.07
CA GLU A 158 7.35 0.31 -23.14
C GLU A 158 7.40 -1.06 -23.83
N GLY A 159 8.33 -1.23 -24.77
CA GLY A 159 8.42 -2.42 -25.63
C GLY A 159 8.59 -3.76 -24.90
N GLU A 160 9.31 -3.79 -23.78
CA GLU A 160 9.53 -5.01 -23.00
C GLU A 160 8.22 -5.56 -22.42
N LEU A 161 7.46 -4.71 -21.70
CA LEU A 161 6.15 -5.08 -21.16
C LEU A 161 5.14 -5.32 -22.29
N TYR A 162 5.22 -4.56 -23.38
CA TYR A 162 4.38 -4.77 -24.54
C TYR A 162 4.55 -6.18 -25.13
N SER A 163 5.80 -6.62 -25.36
CA SER A 163 6.11 -7.97 -25.84
C SER A 163 5.60 -9.03 -24.89
N LEU A 164 5.85 -8.87 -23.58
CA LEU A 164 5.38 -9.81 -22.57
C LEU A 164 3.85 -9.93 -22.56
N MET A 165 3.12 -8.80 -22.66
CA MET A 165 1.66 -8.85 -22.74
C MET A 165 1.15 -9.55 -24.00
N LEU A 166 1.84 -9.43 -25.14
CA LEU A 166 1.48 -10.17 -26.35
C LEU A 166 1.63 -11.69 -26.17
N GLU A 167 2.72 -12.13 -25.53
CA GLU A 167 2.95 -13.54 -25.22
C GLU A 167 1.84 -14.13 -24.33
N TYR A 168 1.27 -13.31 -23.44
CA TYR A 168 0.18 -13.69 -22.53
C TYR A 168 -1.22 -13.36 -23.09
N GLY A 169 -1.36 -13.24 -24.42
CA GLY A 169 -2.68 -13.13 -25.08
C GLY A 169 -3.25 -11.70 -25.14
N GLY A 170 -2.37 -10.69 -25.09
CA GLY A 170 -2.72 -9.30 -25.31
C GLY A 170 -3.28 -9.05 -26.71
N LYS A 171 -4.29 -8.19 -26.82
CA LYS A 171 -5.03 -7.91 -28.06
C LYS A 171 -4.66 -6.53 -28.64
N PRO A 172 -3.60 -6.42 -29.47
CA PRO A 172 -3.14 -5.13 -29.96
C PRO A 172 -4.09 -4.48 -30.97
N HIS A 173 -5.00 -5.25 -31.57
CA HIS A 173 -6.01 -4.75 -32.51
C HIS A 173 -7.30 -4.28 -31.81
N LYS A 174 -7.43 -4.47 -30.51
CA LYS A 174 -8.55 -3.91 -29.75
C LYS A 174 -8.49 -2.37 -29.87
N THR A 175 -9.63 -1.76 -30.14
CA THR A 175 -9.72 -0.31 -30.35
C THR A 175 -10.42 0.37 -29.18
N PHE A 176 -9.97 1.56 -28.82
CA PHE A 176 -10.74 2.49 -27.98
C PHE A 176 -11.16 3.69 -28.82
N ILE A 177 -12.21 4.40 -28.39
CA ILE A 177 -12.67 5.62 -29.06
C ILE A 177 -12.05 6.80 -28.33
N ASP A 178 -11.23 7.58 -29.04
CA ASP A 178 -10.66 8.81 -28.50
C ASP A 178 -11.77 9.83 -28.23
N PRO A 179 -11.94 10.31 -26.99
CA PRO A 179 -12.99 11.26 -26.65
C PRO A 179 -12.85 12.61 -27.37
N ASN A 180 -11.64 13.00 -27.77
CA ASN A 180 -11.34 14.26 -28.43
C ASN A 180 -11.56 14.16 -29.94
N THR A 181 -10.96 13.16 -30.59
CA THR A 181 -11.00 13.03 -32.06
C THR A 181 -12.17 12.19 -32.56
N LYS A 182 -12.86 11.45 -31.68
CA LYS A 182 -13.92 10.49 -32.00
C LYS A 182 -13.48 9.36 -32.94
N THR A 183 -12.17 9.16 -33.08
CA THR A 183 -11.61 8.10 -33.91
C THR A 183 -11.37 6.83 -33.09
N ALA A 184 -11.53 5.67 -33.72
CA ALA A 184 -11.19 4.39 -33.12
C ALA A 184 -9.70 4.12 -33.35
N ASN A 185 -8.94 3.99 -32.27
CA ASN A 185 -7.49 3.76 -32.31
C ASN A 185 -7.14 2.46 -31.57
N ASN A 186 -6.28 1.65 -32.17
CA ASN A 186 -5.67 0.47 -31.55
C ASN A 186 -4.23 0.77 -31.10
N SER A 187 -3.58 -0.17 -30.40
CA SER A 187 -2.26 0.08 -29.82
C SER A 187 -1.18 0.38 -30.88
N TRP A 188 -1.29 -0.20 -32.09
CA TRP A 188 -0.35 0.11 -33.18
C TRP A 188 -0.49 1.54 -33.71
N GLN A 189 -1.72 2.04 -33.81
CA GLN A 189 -1.99 3.42 -34.23
C GLN A 189 -1.50 4.42 -33.18
N ILE A 190 -1.67 4.09 -31.90
CA ILE A 190 -1.13 4.86 -30.78
C ILE A 190 0.41 4.89 -30.84
N ALA A 191 1.05 3.74 -31.00
CA ALA A 191 2.51 3.65 -31.14
C ALA A 191 3.02 4.48 -32.33
N ALA A 192 2.31 4.47 -33.47
CA ALA A 192 2.66 5.29 -34.62
C ALA A 192 2.53 6.80 -34.34
N PHE A 193 1.46 7.20 -33.65
CA PHE A 193 1.21 8.59 -33.25
C PHE A 193 2.31 9.13 -32.32
N TRP A 194 2.68 8.35 -31.30
CA TRP A 194 3.72 8.69 -30.31
C TRP A 194 5.15 8.40 -30.79
N ARG A 195 5.31 7.79 -31.98
CA ARG A 195 6.59 7.40 -32.58
C ARG A 195 7.38 6.40 -31.71
N SER A 196 6.66 5.48 -31.08
CA SER A 196 7.17 4.47 -30.15
C SER A 196 8.00 3.43 -30.90
N ARG A 197 9.32 3.61 -30.89
CA ARG A 197 10.24 2.88 -31.78
C ARG A 197 10.35 1.42 -31.39
N SER A 198 10.43 1.15 -30.09
CA SER A 198 10.57 -0.21 -29.58
C SER A 198 9.35 -1.05 -29.95
N ILE A 199 8.16 -0.43 -29.89
CA ILE A 199 6.90 -1.11 -30.18
C ILE A 199 6.72 -1.27 -31.67
N LEU A 200 6.93 -0.22 -32.47
CA LEU A 200 6.83 -0.32 -33.93
C LEU A 200 7.80 -1.36 -34.53
N ALA A 201 8.93 -1.63 -33.88
CA ALA A 201 9.85 -2.71 -34.27
C ALA A 201 9.30 -4.12 -34.05
N LEU A 202 8.30 -4.31 -33.19
CA LEU A 202 7.62 -5.59 -32.96
C LEU A 202 6.57 -5.90 -34.05
N ARG A 203 6.28 -4.95 -34.94
CA ARG A 203 5.33 -5.11 -36.03
C ARG A 203 6.01 -5.81 -37.21
N HIS A 204 6.01 -7.14 -37.20
CA HIS A 204 6.42 -7.97 -38.33
C HIS A 204 5.43 -7.87 -39.50
#